data_AF-A0A536B273-F1
#
_entry.id   AF-A0A536B273-F1
#
_cell.length_a   1.000
_cell.length_b   1.000
_cell.length_c   1.000
_cell.angle_alpha   90.00
_cell.angle_beta   90.00
_cell.angle_gamma   90.00
#
_symmetry.space_group_name_H-M   'P 1'
#
loop_
_entity.id
_entity.type
_entity.pdbx_description
1 polymer ?
#
loop_
_entity_poly.entity_id
_entity_poly.type
_entity_poly.pdbx_seq_one_letter_code
_entity_poly.pdbx_strand_id
1 'polypeptide(L)'
;MTATREAVERVAREHLPGDVADTWIALLRPAARLKHALPGEPVVGQLGGLPTLDQTAVWPTWTDEGPLTFVASIKCESLVSMGLDIALPQDGALAFFYFDGQYDDAQSLVIFEEPETLKGSRVLYIPADASAIPRPCPAGIEAYPRADLSAEMVATYPNFEHPALIEAFRLPGEDLRSFLAHPVNDDAFMETLGELDIGPVHQVGGYAHPVQGPVEYEVALATLGGKIARKHPRLEQEARKWKLLVQIDSDERVKMMWGDVGMLYWMMQPRDLMARAFEAASFTWQCS
;
A
#
# COMPACT_ATOMS: atom_id res chain seq x y z
N MET A 1 -1.22 13.92 -14.67
CA MET A 1 -2.48 13.39 -15.23
C MET A 1 -2.97 12.31 -14.27
N THR A 2 -4.02 11.56 -14.58
CA THR A 2 -4.30 10.31 -13.86
C THR A 2 -3.70 9.17 -14.67
N ALA A 3 -3.06 8.20 -14.03
CA ALA A 3 -2.53 7.00 -14.67
C ALA A 3 -3.65 6.04 -15.11
N THR A 4 -4.50 6.48 -16.05
CA THR A 4 -5.51 5.60 -16.65
C THR A 4 -4.82 4.49 -17.44
N ARG A 5 -5.52 3.37 -17.64
CA ARG A 5 -4.99 2.25 -18.41
C ARG A 5 -4.56 2.68 -19.82
N GLU A 6 -5.38 3.47 -20.50
CA GLU A 6 -5.07 3.96 -21.85
C GLU A 6 -3.86 4.89 -21.87
N ALA A 7 -3.70 5.74 -20.85
CA ALA A 7 -2.55 6.63 -20.75
C ALA A 7 -1.25 5.84 -20.55
N VAL A 8 -1.27 4.85 -19.66
CA VAL A 8 -0.12 3.97 -19.38
C VAL A 8 0.22 3.10 -20.60
N GLU A 9 -0.78 2.51 -21.27
CA GLU A 9 -0.58 1.72 -22.49
C GLU A 9 0.01 2.58 -23.63
N ARG A 10 -0.42 3.83 -23.75
CA ARG A 10 0.12 4.76 -24.74
C ARG A 10 1.61 5.03 -24.50
N VAL A 11 2.01 5.32 -23.26
CA VAL A 11 3.43 5.53 -22.91
C VAL A 11 4.26 4.28 -23.23
N ALA A 12 3.77 3.09 -22.86
CA ALA A 12 4.44 1.83 -23.20
C ALA A 12 4.64 1.65 -24.72
N ARG A 13 3.62 1.96 -25.54
CA ARG A 13 3.71 1.84 -27.02
C ARG A 13 4.56 2.93 -27.67
N GLU A 14 4.72 4.08 -27.02
CA GLU A 14 5.58 5.17 -27.49
C GLU A 14 7.05 4.88 -27.22
N HIS A 15 7.38 4.23 -26.09
CA HIS A 15 8.76 4.06 -25.62
C HIS A 15 9.35 2.66 -25.84
N LEU A 16 8.54 1.60 -25.87
CA LEU A 16 9.02 0.22 -25.93
C LEU A 16 8.86 -0.41 -27.32
N PRO A 17 9.73 -1.36 -27.71
CA PRO A 17 9.48 -2.23 -28.86
C PRO A 17 8.13 -2.95 -28.76
N GLY A 18 7.47 -3.23 -29.89
CA GLY A 18 6.07 -3.67 -29.88
C GLY A 18 5.78 -4.94 -29.05
N ASP A 19 6.62 -5.96 -29.15
CA ASP A 19 6.52 -7.21 -28.37
C ASP A 19 6.82 -7.00 -26.89
N VAL A 20 7.79 -6.14 -26.58
CA VAL A 20 8.13 -5.73 -25.21
C VAL A 20 6.97 -4.94 -24.59
N ALA A 21 6.38 -4.00 -25.34
CA ALA A 21 5.23 -3.21 -24.92
C ALA A 21 4.03 -4.12 -24.61
N ASP A 22 3.69 -5.05 -25.49
CA ASP A 22 2.55 -5.96 -25.29
C ASP A 22 2.76 -6.85 -24.05
N THR A 23 3.99 -7.36 -23.84
CA THR A 23 4.35 -8.14 -22.65
C THR A 23 4.25 -7.29 -21.38
N TRP A 24 4.74 -6.05 -21.40
CA TRP A 24 4.72 -5.16 -20.25
C TRP A 24 3.29 -4.71 -19.90
N ILE A 25 2.48 -4.38 -20.91
CA ILE A 25 1.06 -4.03 -20.76
C ILE A 25 0.25 -5.18 -20.14
N ALA A 26 0.62 -6.43 -20.45
CA ALA A 26 -0.02 -7.60 -19.84
C ALA A 26 0.25 -7.74 -18.33
N LEU A 27 1.28 -7.06 -17.80
CA LEU A 27 1.57 -7.03 -16.37
C LEU A 27 0.71 -6.04 -15.59
N LEU A 28 0.04 -5.09 -16.25
CA LEU A 28 -0.73 -4.03 -15.59
C LEU A 28 -1.81 -4.55 -14.66
N ARG A 29 -1.94 -3.93 -13.49
CA ARG A 29 -2.96 -4.26 -12.49
C ARG A 29 -3.87 -3.07 -12.18
N PRO A 30 -5.19 -3.26 -12.07
CA PRO A 30 -6.10 -2.21 -11.64
C PRO A 30 -5.89 -1.88 -10.16
N ALA A 31 -5.95 -0.60 -9.82
CA ALA A 31 -5.96 -0.12 -8.45
C ALA A 31 -6.96 1.04 -8.27
N ALA A 32 -7.38 1.28 -7.03
CA ALA A 32 -8.12 2.49 -6.69
C ALA A 32 -7.15 3.53 -6.16
N ARG A 33 -6.89 4.58 -6.95
CA ARG A 33 -6.18 5.78 -6.49
C ARG A 33 -7.11 6.54 -5.57
N LEU A 34 -6.66 6.80 -4.34
CA LEU A 34 -7.41 7.58 -3.36
C LEU A 34 -6.97 9.03 -3.44
N LYS A 35 -7.92 9.95 -3.55
CA LYS A 35 -7.66 11.39 -3.61
C LYS A 35 -8.59 12.13 -2.66
N HIS A 36 -8.22 13.35 -2.31
CA HIS A 36 -9.09 14.21 -1.50
C HIS A 36 -10.40 14.44 -2.26
N ALA A 37 -11.52 14.10 -1.63
CA ALA A 37 -12.83 14.24 -2.25
C ALA A 37 -13.15 15.70 -2.51
N LEU A 38 -13.53 16.01 -3.74
CA LEU A 38 -14.09 17.32 -4.08
C LEU A 38 -15.58 17.38 -3.71
N PRO A 39 -16.16 18.60 -3.52
CA PRO A 39 -17.57 18.74 -3.23
C PRO A 39 -18.45 18.01 -4.24
N GLY A 40 -19.26 17.06 -3.77
CA GLY A 40 -20.17 16.26 -4.59
C GLY A 40 -19.59 14.94 -5.12
N GLU A 41 -18.31 14.66 -4.93
CA GLU A 41 -17.74 13.35 -5.24
C GLU A 41 -18.18 12.28 -4.23
N PRO A 42 -18.35 11.01 -4.66
CA PRO A 42 -18.60 9.90 -3.74
C PRO A 42 -17.45 9.72 -2.73
N VAL A 43 -17.78 9.75 -1.44
CA VAL A 43 -16.81 9.53 -0.37
C VAL A 43 -16.65 8.04 -0.09
N VAL A 44 -15.46 7.53 -0.40
CA VAL A 44 -15.06 6.12 -0.25
C VAL A 44 -14.26 5.86 1.03
N GLY A 45 -13.86 6.91 1.75
CA GLY A 45 -13.04 6.77 2.95
C GLY A 45 -12.65 8.11 3.57
N GLN A 46 -11.72 8.07 4.52
CA GLN A 46 -11.11 9.26 5.10
C GLN A 46 -9.63 9.01 5.43
N LEU A 47 -8.84 10.08 5.40
CA LEU A 47 -7.56 10.19 6.10
C LEU A 47 -7.79 10.93 7.42
N GLY A 48 -7.12 10.49 8.48
CA GLY A 48 -7.12 11.16 9.77
C GLY A 48 -8.51 11.38 10.39
N GLY A 49 -8.57 12.27 11.37
CA GLY A 49 -9.75 12.49 12.19
C GLY A 49 -10.00 11.35 13.17
N LEU A 50 -11.22 11.30 13.70
CA LEU A 50 -11.61 10.23 14.61
C LEU A 50 -12.07 9.00 13.82
N PRO A 51 -11.57 7.79 14.15
CA PRO A 51 -12.12 6.57 13.59
C PRO A 51 -13.54 6.36 14.11
N THR A 52 -14.39 5.80 13.25
CA THR A 52 -15.69 5.26 13.68
C THR A 52 -15.47 3.78 13.96
N LEU A 53 -15.56 3.38 15.22
CA LEU A 53 -15.35 1.98 15.65
C LEU A 53 -16.60 1.45 16.34
N ASP A 54 -16.74 0.13 16.38
CA ASP A 54 -17.74 -0.54 17.21
C ASP A 54 -17.65 -0.07 18.67
N GLN A 55 -18.78 0.05 19.36
CA GLN A 55 -18.84 0.49 20.77
C GLN A 55 -18.00 -0.38 21.72
N THR A 56 -17.85 -1.66 21.40
CA THR A 56 -17.06 -2.62 22.17
C THR A 56 -15.61 -2.71 21.69
N ALA A 57 -15.25 -2.02 20.60
CA ALA A 57 -13.89 -2.03 20.10
C ALA A 57 -12.93 -1.43 21.12
N VAL A 58 -11.91 -2.21 21.44
CA VAL A 58 -10.74 -1.74 22.19
C VAL A 58 -9.85 -0.96 21.22
N TRP A 59 -9.36 0.21 21.64
CA TRP A 59 -8.43 0.98 20.83
C TRP A 59 -7.15 0.16 20.56
N PRO A 60 -6.66 0.10 19.31
CA PRO A 60 -5.44 -0.63 18.99
C PRO A 60 -4.22 -0.15 19.79
N THR A 61 -3.51 -1.08 20.44
CA THR A 61 -2.26 -0.81 21.16
C THR A 61 -1.14 -1.74 20.70
N TRP A 62 0.09 -1.22 20.66
CA TRP A 62 1.30 -2.03 20.68
C TRP A 62 1.63 -2.31 22.14
N THR A 63 1.49 -3.57 22.54
CA THR A 63 1.77 -4.01 23.92
C THR A 63 3.14 -3.50 24.37
N ASP A 64 3.16 -2.90 25.57
CA ASP A 64 4.32 -2.28 26.22
C ASP A 64 4.83 -0.95 25.62
N GLU A 65 4.43 -0.58 24.39
CA GLU A 65 4.82 0.70 23.77
C GLU A 65 3.73 1.78 23.91
N GLY A 66 2.49 1.51 23.49
CA GLY A 66 1.41 2.50 23.58
C GLY A 66 0.28 2.35 22.56
N PRO A 67 -0.65 3.33 22.51
CA PRO A 67 -1.74 3.36 21.54
C PRO A 67 -1.23 3.65 20.13
N LEU A 68 -1.83 3.01 19.12
CA LEU A 68 -1.58 3.35 17.72
C LEU A 68 -2.41 4.56 17.30
N THR A 69 -1.89 5.37 16.39
CA THR A 69 -2.60 6.49 15.77
C THR A 69 -3.47 5.99 14.62
N PHE A 70 -4.68 6.52 14.51
CA PHE A 70 -5.55 6.25 13.37
C PHE A 70 -5.04 6.98 12.11
N VAL A 71 -4.81 6.21 11.04
CA VAL A 71 -4.28 6.74 9.78
C VAL A 71 -5.42 6.99 8.79
N ALA A 72 -6.19 5.96 8.47
CA ALA A 72 -7.21 6.05 7.43
C ALA A 72 -8.33 5.04 7.63
N SER A 73 -9.50 5.29 7.04
CA SER A 73 -10.51 4.26 6.83
C SER A 73 -11.04 4.25 5.42
N ILE A 74 -11.36 3.06 4.92
CA ILE A 74 -11.79 2.82 3.54
C ILE A 74 -13.06 1.95 3.58
N LYS A 75 -14.10 2.39 2.90
CA LYS A 75 -15.36 1.65 2.73
C LYS A 75 -15.19 0.60 1.64
N CYS A 76 -15.39 -0.66 1.99
CA CYS A 76 -15.18 -1.77 1.08
C CYS A 76 -16.26 -1.79 -0.01
N GLU A 77 -17.52 -1.53 0.34
CA GLU A 77 -18.64 -1.54 -0.62
C GLU A 77 -18.43 -0.56 -1.78
N SER A 78 -17.78 0.57 -1.52
CA SER A 78 -17.50 1.59 -2.53
C SER A 78 -16.47 1.10 -3.56
N LEU A 79 -15.51 0.28 -3.14
CA LEU A 79 -14.38 -0.14 -3.97
C LEU A 79 -14.57 -1.51 -4.64
N VAL A 80 -15.43 -2.38 -4.10
CA VAL A 80 -15.72 -3.70 -4.69
C VAL A 80 -16.19 -3.59 -6.14
N SER A 81 -17.02 -2.58 -6.44
CA SER A 81 -17.56 -2.34 -7.78
C SER A 81 -16.51 -1.91 -8.81
N MET A 82 -15.31 -1.54 -8.35
CA MET A 82 -14.24 -1.05 -9.22
C MET A 82 -13.47 -2.19 -9.92
N GLY A 83 -13.58 -3.44 -9.46
CA GLY A 83 -12.90 -4.56 -10.12
C GLY A 83 -11.39 -4.59 -9.88
N LEU A 84 -10.98 -4.32 -8.64
CA LEU A 84 -9.58 -4.37 -8.20
C LEU A 84 -9.01 -5.80 -8.26
N ASP A 85 -7.68 -5.92 -8.25
CA ASP A 85 -6.98 -7.21 -8.28
C ASP A 85 -6.89 -7.91 -6.90
N ILE A 86 -7.67 -7.43 -5.93
CA ILE A 86 -7.82 -7.96 -4.57
C ILE A 86 -9.30 -8.13 -4.21
N ALA A 87 -9.61 -9.15 -3.41
CA ALA A 87 -10.97 -9.49 -3.01
C ALA A 87 -11.39 -8.77 -1.71
N LEU A 88 -11.76 -7.49 -1.79
CA LEU A 88 -12.27 -6.74 -0.64
C LEU A 88 -13.60 -7.34 -0.10
N PRO A 89 -13.92 -7.15 1.20
CA PRO A 89 -15.24 -7.44 1.74
C PRO A 89 -16.34 -6.75 0.93
N GLN A 90 -17.51 -7.37 0.80
CA GLN A 90 -18.64 -6.80 0.05
C GLN A 90 -19.23 -5.55 0.71
N ASP A 91 -19.00 -5.39 2.01
CA ASP A 91 -19.57 -4.37 2.87
C ASP A 91 -18.62 -4.04 4.02
N GLY A 92 -18.87 -2.92 4.69
CA GLY A 92 -18.15 -2.49 5.88
C GLY A 92 -16.90 -1.70 5.55
N ALA A 93 -16.13 -1.35 6.56
CA ALA A 93 -14.94 -0.52 6.40
C ALA A 93 -13.68 -1.19 6.95
N LEU A 94 -12.54 -0.88 6.36
CA LEU A 94 -11.23 -1.16 6.92
C LEU A 94 -10.72 0.11 7.59
N ALA A 95 -10.23 0.01 8.81
CA ALA A 95 -9.56 1.08 9.54
C ALA A 95 -8.11 0.70 9.80
N PHE A 96 -7.20 1.61 9.46
CA PHE A 96 -5.75 1.41 9.50
C PHE A 96 -5.15 2.24 10.62
N PHE A 97 -4.30 1.61 11.43
CA PHE A 97 -3.64 2.21 12.57
C PHE A 97 -2.15 1.93 12.52
N TYR A 98 -1.35 2.91 12.90
CA TYR A 98 0.11 2.85 12.91
C TYR A 98 0.66 3.54 14.15
N PHE A 99 1.71 2.98 14.75
CA PHE A 99 2.48 3.61 15.80
C PHE A 99 3.48 4.59 15.17
N ASP A 100 3.08 5.85 15.09
CA ASP A 100 3.74 6.92 14.34
C ASP A 100 4.75 7.74 15.16
N GLY A 101 5.03 7.32 16.39
CA GLY A 101 5.96 7.99 17.29
C GLY A 101 5.37 9.17 18.08
N GLN A 102 4.09 9.52 17.91
CA GLN A 102 3.48 10.61 18.70
C GLN A 102 3.54 10.36 20.21
N TYR A 103 3.38 9.11 20.63
CA TYR A 103 3.25 8.73 22.03
C TYR A 103 4.58 8.71 22.79
N ASP A 104 5.68 8.37 22.12
CA ASP A 104 6.99 8.12 22.72
C ASP A 104 8.11 9.01 22.15
N ASP A 105 7.75 10.05 21.39
CA ASP A 105 8.69 10.95 20.70
C ASP A 105 9.59 10.20 19.69
N ALA A 106 8.97 9.29 18.93
CA ALA A 106 9.58 8.47 17.88
C ALA A 106 10.77 7.60 18.35
N GLN A 107 10.75 7.17 19.61
CA GLN A 107 11.76 6.26 20.16
C GLN A 107 11.61 4.83 19.64
N SER A 108 10.38 4.41 19.37
CA SER A 108 10.03 3.08 18.85
C SER A 108 9.65 3.17 17.38
N LEU A 109 10.15 2.23 16.59
CA LEU A 109 9.88 2.13 15.16
C LEU A 109 9.40 0.73 14.81
N VAL A 110 8.49 0.65 13.85
CA VAL A 110 8.10 -0.62 13.24
C VAL A 110 9.12 -0.95 12.15
N ILE A 111 9.84 -2.07 12.31
CA ILE A 111 10.93 -2.48 11.44
C ILE A 111 10.64 -3.89 10.94
N PHE A 112 10.55 -4.09 9.62
CA PHE A 112 10.17 -5.38 9.05
C PHE A 112 11.21 -6.48 9.29
N GLU A 113 12.49 -6.14 9.54
CA GLU A 113 13.51 -7.10 9.98
C GLU A 113 13.35 -7.58 11.43
N GLU A 114 12.49 -6.91 12.22
CA GLU A 114 12.18 -7.23 13.61
C GLU A 114 10.67 -7.52 13.73
N PRO A 115 10.21 -8.75 13.37
CA PRO A 115 8.78 -9.06 13.22
C PRO A 115 7.92 -8.79 14.47
N GLU A 116 8.53 -8.81 15.66
CA GLU A 116 7.89 -8.44 16.92
C GLU A 116 7.37 -7.00 16.94
N THR A 117 8.01 -6.10 16.18
CA THR A 117 7.65 -4.69 16.07
C THR A 117 6.43 -4.45 15.18
N LEU A 118 6.05 -5.41 14.33
CA LEU A 118 4.84 -5.32 13.49
C LEU A 118 3.55 -5.16 14.31
N LYS A 119 3.62 -5.36 15.62
CA LYS A 119 2.55 -5.00 16.56
C LYS A 119 2.21 -3.52 16.58
N GLY A 120 3.14 -2.66 16.16
CA GLY A 120 2.93 -1.23 15.91
C GLY A 120 2.14 -0.90 14.65
N SER A 121 1.45 -1.88 14.05
CA SER A 121 0.50 -1.67 12.96
C SER A 121 -0.74 -2.55 13.12
N ARG A 122 -1.93 -2.03 12.79
CA ARG A 122 -3.19 -2.76 12.88
C ARG A 122 -4.16 -2.42 11.75
N VAL A 123 -4.85 -3.43 11.26
CA VAL A 123 -6.02 -3.30 10.39
C VAL A 123 -7.24 -3.85 11.13
N LEU A 124 -8.29 -3.05 11.23
CA LEU A 124 -9.57 -3.46 11.78
C LEU A 124 -10.61 -3.51 10.68
N TYR A 125 -11.42 -4.57 10.65
CA TYR A 125 -12.64 -4.60 9.86
C TYR A 125 -13.84 -4.20 10.73
N ILE A 126 -14.62 -3.25 10.24
CA ILE A 126 -15.82 -2.73 10.87
C ILE A 126 -17.01 -3.17 10.01
N PRO A 127 -17.83 -4.14 10.47
CA PRO A 127 -19.01 -4.58 9.75
C PRO A 127 -19.98 -3.44 9.46
N ALA A 128 -20.71 -3.50 8.35
CA ALA A 128 -21.66 -2.46 7.95
C ALA A 128 -22.85 -2.31 8.92
N ASP A 129 -23.20 -3.37 9.64
CA ASP A 129 -24.26 -3.40 10.66
C ASP A 129 -23.75 -3.07 12.08
N ALA A 130 -22.45 -2.83 12.24
CA ALA A 130 -21.89 -2.44 13.52
C ALA A 130 -22.50 -1.10 13.98
N SER A 131 -22.84 -1.00 15.26
CA SER A 131 -23.26 0.27 15.88
C SER A 131 -22.05 1.15 16.14
N ALA A 132 -21.38 1.57 15.07
CA ALA A 132 -20.10 2.25 15.11
C ALA A 132 -20.28 3.75 15.37
N ILE A 133 -19.48 4.30 16.28
CA ILE A 133 -19.49 5.73 16.63
C ILE A 133 -18.07 6.30 16.60
N PRO A 134 -17.90 7.62 16.36
CA PRO A 134 -16.60 8.26 16.48
C PRO A 134 -15.98 8.02 17.86
N ARG A 135 -14.72 7.59 17.90
CA ARG A 135 -13.97 7.34 19.14
C ARG A 135 -12.92 8.42 19.36
N PRO A 136 -12.88 9.08 20.54
CA PRO A 136 -11.84 10.05 20.83
C PRO A 136 -10.49 9.35 20.97
N CYS A 137 -9.41 10.07 20.64
CA CYS A 137 -8.06 9.56 20.83
C CYS A 137 -7.77 9.30 22.32
N PRO A 138 -7.10 8.18 22.66
CA PRO A 138 -6.45 7.99 23.94
C PRO A 138 -5.50 9.14 24.30
N ALA A 139 -5.18 9.26 25.60
CA ALA A 139 -4.17 10.22 26.04
C ALA A 139 -2.80 9.94 25.41
N GLY A 140 -2.09 10.99 25.01
CA GLY A 140 -0.75 10.92 24.43
C GLY A 140 -0.70 10.81 22.90
N ILE A 141 -1.84 10.71 22.21
CA ILE A 141 -1.91 10.79 20.75
C ILE A 141 -3.00 11.77 20.31
N GLU A 142 -2.75 12.49 19.23
CA GLU A 142 -3.70 13.40 18.60
C GLU A 142 -4.14 12.86 17.24
N ALA A 143 -5.38 13.19 16.85
CA ALA A 143 -5.86 12.81 15.53
C ALA A 143 -5.20 13.69 14.46
N TYR A 144 -4.72 13.09 13.38
CA TYR A 144 -4.40 13.84 12.17
C TYR A 144 -5.63 14.66 11.70
N PRO A 145 -5.44 15.82 11.05
CA PRO A 145 -6.53 16.48 10.33
C PRO A 145 -7.29 15.53 9.43
N ARG A 146 -8.62 15.66 9.41
CA ARG A 146 -9.47 14.82 8.57
C ARG A 146 -9.50 15.33 7.13
N ALA A 147 -9.37 14.42 6.16
CA ALA A 147 -9.79 14.64 4.79
C ALA A 147 -10.66 13.47 4.31
N ASP A 148 -11.80 13.78 3.70
CA ASP A 148 -12.62 12.76 3.04
C ASP A 148 -11.95 12.34 1.73
N LEU A 149 -12.06 11.06 1.38
CA LEU A 149 -11.43 10.49 0.19
C LEU A 149 -12.48 10.10 -0.85
N SER A 150 -12.21 10.39 -2.13
CA SER A 150 -12.84 9.77 -3.28
C SER A 150 -11.85 8.79 -3.95
N ALA A 151 -12.34 7.95 -4.86
CA ALA A 151 -11.49 7.01 -5.60
C ALA A 151 -11.70 7.12 -7.09
N GLU A 152 -10.62 6.84 -7.83
CA GLU A 152 -10.65 6.64 -9.27
C GLU A 152 -9.82 5.42 -9.67
N MET A 153 -10.20 4.79 -10.78
CA MET A 153 -9.47 3.63 -11.31
C MET A 153 -8.17 4.08 -11.97
N VAL A 154 -7.07 3.42 -11.61
CA VAL A 154 -5.77 3.60 -12.25
C VAL A 154 -5.18 2.25 -12.67
N ALA A 155 -4.27 2.29 -13.64
CA ALA A 155 -3.43 1.16 -13.99
C ALA A 155 -2.07 1.31 -13.31
N THR A 156 -1.69 0.29 -12.57
CA THR A 156 -0.39 0.20 -11.89
C THR A 156 0.50 -0.80 -12.62
N TYR A 157 1.81 -0.63 -12.48
CA TYR A 157 2.84 -1.44 -13.11
C TYR A 157 3.91 -1.86 -12.10
N PRO A 158 4.59 -2.98 -12.33
CA PRO A 158 5.68 -3.41 -11.46
C PRO A 158 6.91 -2.50 -11.65
N ASN A 159 7.60 -2.18 -10.56
CA ASN A 159 8.91 -1.50 -10.64
C ASN A 159 10.00 -2.45 -11.16
N PHE A 160 11.21 -1.93 -11.41
CA PHE A 160 12.31 -2.68 -12.02
C PHE A 160 12.81 -3.89 -11.21
N GLU A 161 12.61 -3.88 -9.89
CA GLU A 161 13.02 -4.96 -8.97
C GLU A 161 11.88 -5.91 -8.61
N HIS A 162 10.65 -5.61 -9.03
CA HIS A 162 9.48 -6.38 -8.64
C HIS A 162 9.52 -7.77 -9.31
N PRO A 163 9.22 -8.87 -8.58
CA PRO A 163 9.36 -10.24 -9.09
C PRO A 163 8.66 -10.51 -10.44
N ALA A 164 7.49 -9.89 -10.67
CA ALA A 164 6.75 -10.04 -11.92
C ALA A 164 7.45 -9.43 -13.14
N LEU A 165 8.16 -8.29 -12.99
CA LEU A 165 8.92 -7.71 -14.10
C LEU A 165 10.16 -8.55 -14.39
N ILE A 166 10.87 -8.95 -13.34
CA ILE A 166 12.05 -9.82 -13.45
C ILE A 166 11.67 -11.13 -14.15
N GLU A 167 10.58 -11.78 -13.75
CA GLU A 167 10.11 -13.02 -14.39
C GLU A 167 9.77 -12.83 -15.87
N ALA A 168 9.19 -11.69 -16.25
CA ALA A 168 8.78 -11.43 -17.62
C ALA A 168 9.96 -11.11 -18.55
N PHE A 169 10.99 -10.42 -18.06
CA PHE A 169 12.01 -9.81 -18.92
C PHE A 169 13.45 -10.25 -18.65
N ARG A 170 13.77 -10.76 -17.46
CA ARG A 170 15.15 -11.13 -17.13
C ARG A 170 15.44 -12.56 -17.56
N LEU A 171 16.48 -12.75 -18.36
CA LEU A 171 16.88 -14.07 -18.81
C LEU A 171 17.52 -14.89 -17.67
N PRO A 172 17.32 -16.22 -17.62
CA PRO A 172 17.99 -17.07 -16.64
C PRO A 172 19.52 -16.93 -16.70
N GLY A 173 20.14 -16.56 -15.58
CA GLY A 173 21.59 -16.35 -15.48
C GLY A 173 22.09 -15.00 -15.98
N GLU A 174 21.20 -14.12 -16.44
CA GLU A 174 21.54 -12.75 -16.83
C GLU A 174 22.02 -11.93 -15.63
N ASP A 175 23.12 -11.22 -15.80
CA ASP A 175 23.64 -10.32 -14.77
C ASP A 175 22.80 -9.04 -14.68
N LEU A 176 22.85 -8.38 -13.52
CA LEU A 176 22.01 -7.20 -13.26
C LEU A 176 22.29 -6.05 -14.23
N ARG A 177 23.54 -5.85 -14.66
CA ARG A 177 23.88 -4.74 -15.54
C ARG A 177 23.28 -4.94 -16.93
N SER A 178 23.32 -6.17 -17.45
CA SER A 178 22.68 -6.52 -18.72
C SER A 178 21.16 -6.32 -18.64
N PHE A 179 20.52 -6.78 -17.56
CA PHE A 179 19.09 -6.58 -17.35
C PHE A 179 18.71 -5.09 -17.26
N LEU A 180 19.49 -4.28 -16.54
CA LEU A 180 19.25 -2.83 -16.44
C LEU A 180 19.40 -2.09 -17.77
N ALA A 181 20.03 -2.70 -18.78
CA ALA A 181 20.08 -2.15 -20.14
C ALA A 181 18.86 -2.53 -21.01
N HIS A 182 17.93 -3.34 -20.49
CA HIS A 182 16.70 -3.71 -21.20
C HIS A 182 15.75 -2.51 -21.32
N PRO A 183 15.02 -2.32 -22.45
CA PRO A 183 14.15 -1.15 -22.66
C PRO A 183 13.10 -0.87 -21.59
N VAL A 184 12.65 -1.89 -20.85
CA VAL A 184 11.71 -1.74 -19.73
C VAL A 184 12.29 -0.99 -18.53
N ASN A 185 13.62 -0.83 -18.50
CA ASN A 185 14.36 -0.08 -17.48
C ASN A 185 14.91 1.24 -18.03
N ASP A 186 14.46 1.68 -19.21
CA ASP A 186 14.89 2.93 -19.82
C ASP A 186 14.40 4.14 -19.00
N ASP A 187 15.31 5.08 -18.73
CA ASP A 187 15.03 6.24 -17.88
C ASP A 187 13.91 7.11 -18.46
N ALA A 188 13.90 7.36 -19.78
CA ALA A 188 12.88 8.20 -20.40
C ALA A 188 11.49 7.56 -20.36
N PHE A 189 11.42 6.22 -20.48
CA PHE A 189 10.18 5.47 -20.27
C PHE A 189 9.66 5.62 -18.83
N MET A 190 10.53 5.42 -17.84
CA MET A 190 10.17 5.49 -16.42
C MET A 190 9.80 6.92 -15.98
N GLU A 191 10.53 7.93 -16.46
CA GLU A 191 10.22 9.35 -16.21
C GLU A 191 8.83 9.70 -16.77
N THR A 192 8.54 9.32 -18.02
CA THR A 192 7.24 9.61 -18.66
C THR A 192 6.08 8.91 -17.93
N LEU A 193 6.30 7.70 -17.41
CA LEU A 193 5.33 7.04 -16.53
C LEU A 193 5.13 7.81 -15.22
N GLY A 194 6.21 8.27 -14.58
CA GLY A 194 6.15 9.04 -13.34
C GLY A 194 5.38 10.36 -13.47
N GLU A 195 5.38 11.00 -14.64
CA GLU A 195 4.57 12.20 -14.92
C GLU A 195 3.03 11.94 -14.88
N LEU A 196 2.62 10.67 -14.92
CA LEU A 196 1.22 10.27 -14.77
C LEU A 196 0.76 10.25 -13.30
N ASP A 197 1.67 10.24 -12.33
CA ASP A 197 1.37 10.24 -10.90
C ASP A 197 1.58 11.64 -10.31
N ILE A 198 0.48 12.37 -10.10
CA ILE A 198 0.53 13.73 -9.54
C ILE A 198 -0.03 13.75 -8.11
N GLY A 199 0.77 14.25 -7.17
CA GLY A 199 0.39 14.43 -5.78
C GLY A 199 0.57 13.16 -4.94
N PRO A 200 0.01 13.14 -3.72
CA PRO A 200 0.13 11.99 -2.83
C PRO A 200 -0.43 10.71 -3.47
N VAL A 201 0.34 9.64 -3.40
CA VAL A 201 0.12 8.38 -4.10
C VAL A 201 -0.66 7.40 -3.21
N HIS A 202 -1.75 7.84 -2.57
CA HIS A 202 -2.61 6.94 -1.76
C HIS A 202 -3.33 5.93 -2.66
N GLN A 203 -3.38 4.64 -2.30
CA GLN A 203 -3.92 3.62 -3.21
C GLN A 203 -4.39 2.34 -2.50
N VAL A 204 -5.41 1.68 -3.04
CA VAL A 204 -5.88 0.33 -2.66
C VAL A 204 -5.69 -0.63 -3.84
N GLY A 205 -5.07 -1.78 -3.57
CA GLY A 205 -4.76 -2.80 -4.59
C GLY A 205 -3.65 -2.38 -5.57
N GLY A 206 -3.45 -3.17 -6.63
CA GLY A 206 -2.42 -2.94 -7.64
C GLY A 206 -1.01 -3.33 -7.21
N TYR A 207 -0.01 -2.79 -7.92
CA TYR A 207 1.38 -2.79 -7.46
C TYR A 207 1.62 -1.63 -6.49
N ALA A 208 2.44 -1.88 -5.47
CA ALA A 208 2.93 -0.83 -4.61
C ALA A 208 3.80 0.16 -5.40
N HIS A 209 3.82 1.42 -4.94
CA HIS A 209 4.72 2.45 -5.44
C HIS A 209 5.90 2.64 -4.47
N PRO A 210 6.87 1.72 -4.42
CA PRO A 210 7.94 1.76 -3.43
C PRO A 210 8.78 3.03 -3.52
N VAL A 211 9.24 3.50 -2.36
CA VAL A 211 10.21 4.60 -2.24
C VAL A 211 11.64 4.05 -2.29
N GLN A 212 11.83 2.84 -1.75
CA GLN A 212 13.11 2.15 -1.70
C GLN A 212 13.07 0.90 -2.60
N GLY A 213 12.90 -0.29 -2.03
CA GLY A 213 12.83 -1.56 -2.77
C GLY A 213 11.41 -2.14 -2.83
N PRO A 214 11.21 -3.30 -3.49
CA PRO A 214 9.89 -3.93 -3.55
C PRO A 214 9.38 -4.31 -2.16
N VAL A 215 8.22 -3.74 -1.80
CA VAL A 215 7.52 -3.91 -0.53
C VAL A 215 7.20 -5.38 -0.25
N GLU A 216 6.94 -6.17 -1.29
CA GLU A 216 6.67 -7.62 -1.20
C GLU A 216 7.82 -8.39 -0.55
N TYR A 217 9.07 -7.99 -0.79
CA TYR A 217 10.24 -8.63 -0.19
C TYR A 217 10.39 -8.30 1.30
N GLU A 218 10.02 -7.10 1.72
CA GLU A 218 10.10 -6.69 3.13
C GLU A 218 9.07 -7.45 3.98
N VAL A 219 7.82 -7.52 3.53
CA VAL A 219 6.78 -8.28 4.25
C VAL A 219 7.03 -9.79 4.20
N ALA A 220 7.64 -10.30 3.13
CA ALA A 220 8.09 -11.68 3.06
C ALA A 220 9.23 -11.97 4.03
N LEU A 221 10.19 -11.05 4.17
CA LEU A 221 11.28 -11.17 5.14
C LEU A 221 10.72 -11.21 6.57
N ALA A 222 9.79 -10.31 6.90
CA ALA A 222 9.14 -10.28 8.20
C ALA A 222 8.41 -11.61 8.50
N THR A 223 7.66 -12.12 7.52
CA THR A 223 6.96 -13.41 7.61
C THR A 223 7.91 -14.59 7.84
N LEU A 224 9.12 -14.51 7.29
CA LEU A 224 10.16 -15.53 7.43
C LEU A 224 11.05 -15.32 8.67
N GLY A 225 10.65 -14.45 9.60
CA GLY A 225 11.33 -14.23 10.87
C GLY A 225 12.44 -13.17 10.83
N GLY A 226 12.42 -12.27 9.83
CA GLY A 226 13.32 -11.12 9.74
C GLY A 226 14.76 -11.43 9.31
N LYS A 227 15.14 -12.72 9.29
CA LYS A 227 16.53 -13.17 9.15
C LYS A 227 16.67 -14.26 8.10
N ILE A 228 16.61 -13.88 6.83
CA ILE A 228 16.96 -14.76 5.70
C ILE A 228 17.83 -14.01 4.69
N ALA A 229 18.74 -14.72 4.04
CA ALA A 229 19.60 -14.11 3.02
C ALA A 229 18.77 -13.60 1.83
N ARG A 230 19.08 -12.40 1.32
CA ARG A 230 18.33 -11.75 0.22
C ARG A 230 18.19 -12.61 -1.04
N LYS A 231 19.17 -13.48 -1.33
CA LYS A 231 19.16 -14.39 -2.49
C LYS A 231 18.56 -15.77 -2.20
N HIS A 232 17.99 -15.98 -1.02
CA HIS A 232 17.45 -17.28 -0.65
C HIS A 232 16.12 -17.54 -1.39
N PRO A 233 15.95 -18.66 -2.11
CA PRO A 233 14.77 -18.89 -2.96
C PRO A 233 13.42 -18.81 -2.22
N ARG A 234 13.39 -19.18 -0.93
CA ARG A 234 12.18 -19.04 -0.10
C ARG A 234 11.69 -17.61 0.03
N LEU A 235 12.59 -16.61 0.03
CA LEU A 235 12.21 -15.21 0.16
C LEU A 235 11.41 -14.77 -1.07
N GLU A 236 11.89 -15.09 -2.28
CA GLU A 236 11.18 -14.81 -3.52
C GLU A 236 9.85 -15.57 -3.62
N GLN A 237 9.83 -16.85 -3.22
CA GLN A 237 8.60 -17.65 -3.19
C GLN A 237 7.56 -17.07 -2.23
N GLU A 238 7.99 -16.50 -1.11
CA GLU A 238 7.09 -15.86 -0.15
C GLU A 238 6.62 -14.49 -0.65
N ALA A 239 7.51 -13.64 -1.18
CA ALA A 239 7.18 -12.31 -1.71
C ALA A 239 6.04 -12.35 -2.75
N ARG A 240 6.05 -13.37 -3.63
CA ARG A 240 5.02 -13.56 -4.66
C ARG A 240 3.59 -13.80 -4.12
N LYS A 241 3.43 -14.11 -2.83
CA LYS A 241 2.13 -14.38 -2.21
C LYS A 241 1.42 -13.12 -1.70
N TRP A 242 2.14 -12.01 -1.58
CA TRP A 242 1.64 -10.79 -0.99
C TRP A 242 1.04 -9.86 -2.05
N LYS A 243 -0.03 -9.17 -1.66
CA LYS A 243 -0.69 -8.14 -2.45
C LYS A 243 -0.80 -6.88 -1.61
N LEU A 244 -0.73 -5.72 -2.27
CA LEU A 244 -1.00 -4.46 -1.62
C LEU A 244 -2.48 -4.42 -1.21
N LEU A 245 -2.74 -4.23 0.08
CA LEU A 245 -4.07 -3.92 0.57
C LEU A 245 -4.30 -2.41 0.46
N VAL A 246 -3.45 -1.60 1.08
CA VAL A 246 -3.47 -0.14 0.96
C VAL A 246 -2.06 0.43 1.13
N GLN A 247 -1.76 1.50 0.41
CA GLN A 247 -0.64 2.40 0.70
C GLN A 247 -1.16 3.80 1.03
N ILE A 248 -0.54 4.44 2.03
CA ILE A 248 -0.85 5.79 2.47
C ILE A 248 0.44 6.61 2.41
N ASP A 249 0.48 7.56 1.48
CA ASP A 249 1.61 8.44 1.24
C ASP A 249 1.71 9.51 2.34
N SER A 250 2.86 10.19 2.42
CA SER A 250 2.95 11.45 3.12
C SER A 250 2.05 12.48 2.44
N ASP A 251 1.31 13.26 3.23
CA ASP A 251 0.31 14.19 2.72
C ASP A 251 0.25 15.43 3.63
N GLU A 252 0.87 16.51 3.17
CA GLU A 252 0.97 17.76 3.90
C GLU A 252 -0.41 18.35 4.26
N ARG A 253 -1.42 18.15 3.42
CA ARG A 253 -2.78 18.70 3.66
C ARG A 253 -3.42 18.11 4.91
N VAL A 254 -3.09 16.87 5.25
CA VAL A 254 -3.50 16.20 6.49
C VAL A 254 -2.36 16.03 7.48
N LYS A 255 -1.24 16.75 7.27
CA LYS A 255 -0.06 16.74 8.14
C LYS A 255 0.52 15.34 8.41
N MET A 256 0.35 14.41 7.47
CA MET A 256 0.96 13.09 7.54
C MET A 256 2.37 13.17 6.92
N MET A 257 3.37 12.73 7.68
CA MET A 257 4.77 12.72 7.26
C MET A 257 5.42 11.44 7.81
N TRP A 258 5.82 10.54 6.91
CA TRP A 258 6.40 9.24 7.29
C TRP A 258 7.91 9.27 7.09
N GLY A 259 8.68 9.56 8.14
CA GLY A 259 10.12 9.80 7.98
C GLY A 259 10.39 11.01 7.08
N ASP A 260 11.31 10.87 6.12
CA ASP A 260 11.56 11.88 5.08
C ASP A 260 10.67 11.61 3.85
N VAL A 261 9.44 12.15 3.89
CA VAL A 261 8.44 12.05 2.80
C VAL A 261 8.24 10.61 2.31
N GLY A 262 8.02 9.70 3.26
CA GLY A 262 7.82 8.29 3.00
C GLY A 262 6.37 7.89 2.77
N MET A 263 6.13 6.58 2.82
CA MET A 263 4.84 5.95 2.59
C MET A 263 4.67 4.69 3.46
N LEU A 264 3.44 4.48 3.94
CA LEU A 264 3.04 3.31 4.70
C LEU A 264 2.43 2.27 3.76
N TYR A 265 2.70 0.98 3.98
CA TYR A 265 2.17 -0.12 3.19
C TYR A 265 1.59 -1.22 4.09
N TRP A 266 0.30 -1.50 3.90
CA TRP A 266 -0.32 -2.72 4.41
C TRP A 266 -0.44 -3.73 3.28
N MET A 267 0.12 -4.91 3.52
CA MET A 267 0.13 -6.02 2.57
C MET A 267 -0.69 -7.17 3.15
N MET A 268 -1.33 -7.94 2.28
CA MET A 268 -2.11 -9.10 2.71
C MET A 268 -2.02 -10.21 1.67
N GLN A 269 -2.03 -11.47 2.12
CA GLN A 269 -2.15 -12.59 1.19
C GLN A 269 -3.62 -12.76 0.78
N PRO A 270 -3.92 -13.09 -0.50
CA PRO A 270 -5.30 -13.23 -0.97
C PRO A 270 -6.16 -14.19 -0.13
N ARG A 271 -5.57 -15.27 0.39
CA ARG A 271 -6.30 -16.24 1.24
C ARG A 271 -6.83 -15.61 2.53
N ASP A 272 -6.04 -14.74 3.16
CA ASP A 272 -6.35 -14.15 4.44
C ASP A 272 -7.37 -13.01 4.25
N LEU A 273 -7.25 -12.28 3.14
CA LEU A 273 -8.22 -11.26 2.73
C LEU A 273 -9.61 -11.89 2.47
N MET A 274 -9.67 -13.01 1.74
CA MET A 274 -10.92 -13.76 1.54
C MET A 274 -11.52 -14.29 2.85
N ALA A 275 -10.67 -14.69 3.80
CA ALA A 275 -11.09 -15.14 5.12
C ALA A 275 -11.47 -13.97 6.07
N ARG A 276 -11.31 -12.72 5.65
CA ARG A 276 -11.47 -11.51 6.47
C ARG A 276 -10.59 -11.52 7.74
N ALA A 277 -9.44 -12.19 7.67
CA ALA A 277 -8.48 -12.32 8.77
C ALA A 277 -7.52 -11.12 8.80
N PHE A 278 -8.05 -9.92 9.02
CA PHE A 278 -7.28 -8.66 8.92
C PHE A 278 -6.14 -8.53 9.94
N GLU A 279 -6.16 -9.33 11.00
CA GLU A 279 -5.04 -9.51 11.92
C GLU A 279 -3.79 -10.12 11.28
N ALA A 280 -3.94 -10.78 10.11
CA ALA A 280 -2.84 -11.36 9.34
C ALA A 280 -2.21 -10.37 8.35
N ALA A 281 -2.69 -9.12 8.29
CA ALA A 281 -2.05 -8.08 7.48
C ALA A 281 -0.60 -7.86 7.96
N SER A 282 0.33 -7.82 7.02
CA SER A 282 1.71 -7.42 7.28
C SER A 282 1.88 -5.94 6.93
N PHE A 283 2.89 -5.32 7.51
CA PHE A 283 3.14 -3.90 7.37
C PHE A 283 4.62 -3.64 7.11
N THR A 284 4.88 -2.59 6.34
CA THR A 284 6.18 -1.93 6.26
C THR A 284 5.96 -0.47 5.89
N TRP A 285 7.02 0.33 5.99
CA TRP A 285 7.04 1.71 5.54
C TRP A 285 8.43 2.02 4.99
N GLN A 286 8.49 2.97 4.07
CA GLN A 286 9.73 3.37 3.42
C GLN A 286 9.76 4.89 3.35
N CYS A 287 10.94 5.49 3.47
CA CYS A 287 11.15 6.92 3.26
C CYS A 287 12.44 7.18 2.47
N SER A 288 12.63 8.44 2.06
CA SER A 288 13.85 8.87 1.35
C SER A 288 15.07 8.95 2.25
#